data_AF-A0A7S1ZGL2-F1
#
_entry.id   AF-A0A7S1ZGL2-F1
#
_cell.length_a   1.000
_cell.length_b   1.000
_cell.length_c   1.000
_cell.angle_alpha   90.00
_cell.angle_beta   90.00
_cell.angle_gamma   90.00
#
_symmetry.space_group_name_H-M   'P 1'
#
loop_
_entity.id
_entity.type
_entity.pdbx_description
1 polymer ?
#
loop_
_entity_poly.entity_id
_entity_poly.type
_entity_poly.pdbx_seq_one_letter_code
_entity_poly.pdbx_strand_id
1 'polypeptide(L)'
;VALHGLESNANATLSVDIAEAHRRNGFDVAYINFRGKSGVPNRTPGGYHLGFTDDLIHYLRVLKERDEKERGGGDGEDGTTRRRPIYLTGYSLGSNVVLKALGELGERAHLRYNVRGASVSDVP
;
A
#
# COMPACT_ATOMS: atom_id res chain seq x y z
N VAL A 1 4.16 -1.66 2.07
CA VAL A 1 3.47 -1.31 0.81
C VAL A 1 4.06 -0.01 0.31
N ALA A 2 4.52 0.02 -0.93
CA ALA A 2 5.20 1.17 -1.54
C ALA A 2 4.43 1.71 -2.75
N LEU A 3 4.46 3.04 -2.93
CA LEU A 3 3.76 3.77 -3.99
C LEU A 3 4.74 4.62 -4.79
N HIS A 4 4.61 4.61 -6.12
CA HIS A 4 5.52 5.32 -7.02
C HIS A 4 5.07 6.77 -7.25
N GLY A 5 5.97 7.59 -7.80
CA GLY A 5 5.69 8.97 -8.21
C GLY A 5 4.88 9.08 -9.50
N LEU A 6 4.59 10.31 -9.91
CA LEU A 6 3.87 10.61 -11.14
C LEU A 6 4.63 10.04 -12.35
N GLU A 7 3.88 9.51 -13.31
CA GLU A 7 4.38 8.92 -14.56
C GLU A 7 5.32 7.71 -14.45
N SER A 8 5.62 7.26 -13.23
CA SER A 8 6.41 6.05 -12.94
C SER A 8 5.56 4.77 -12.93
N ASN A 9 6.17 3.66 -12.54
CA ASN A 9 5.53 2.36 -12.29
C ASN A 9 6.38 1.54 -11.30
N ALA A 10 5.86 0.39 -10.85
CA ALA A 10 6.50 -0.51 -9.89
C ALA A 10 7.86 -1.09 -10.34
N ASN A 11 8.13 -1.12 -11.65
CA ASN A 11 9.37 -1.64 -12.22
C ASN A 11 10.39 -0.54 -12.56
N ALA A 12 10.11 0.73 -12.26
CA ALA A 12 11.09 1.79 -12.40
C ALA A 12 12.29 1.55 -11.48
N THR A 13 13.49 1.95 -11.89
CA THR A 13 14.74 1.72 -11.14
C THR A 13 14.62 2.11 -9.67
N LEU A 14 14.16 3.33 -9.38
CA LEU A 14 13.97 3.79 -8.01
C LEU A 14 12.96 2.94 -7.22
N SER A 15 11.88 2.49 -7.85
CA SER A 15 10.88 1.62 -7.21
C SER A 15 11.47 0.26 -6.83
N VAL A 16 12.27 -0.32 -7.73
CA VAL A 16 13.00 -1.58 -7.49
C VAL A 16 14.03 -1.40 -6.38
N ASP A 17 14.85 -0.34 -6.44
CA ASP A 17 15.89 -0.07 -5.44
C ASP A 17 15.29 0.10 -4.03
N ILE A 18 14.19 0.85 -3.92
CA ILE A 18 13.45 1.00 -2.65
C ILE A 18 12.93 -0.36 -2.16
N ALA A 19 12.37 -1.19 -3.07
CA ALA A 19 11.86 -2.50 -2.70
C ALA A 19 12.97 -3.44 -2.22
N GLU A 20 14.12 -3.46 -2.91
CA GLU A 20 15.26 -4.27 -2.52
C GLU A 20 15.88 -3.82 -1.20
N ALA A 21 15.95 -2.50 -0.96
CA ALA A 21 16.40 -1.96 0.32
C ALA A 21 15.51 -2.44 1.48
N HIS A 22 14.19 -2.39 1.33
CA HIS A 22 13.26 -2.89 2.36
C HIS A 22 13.34 -4.41 2.51
N ARG A 23 13.45 -5.16 1.41
CA ARG A 23 13.59 -6.62 1.45
C ARG A 23 14.86 -7.05 2.19
N ARG A 24 15.98 -6.36 1.97
CA ARG A 24 17.24 -6.59 2.71
C ARG A 24 17.12 -6.32 4.21
N ASN A 25 16.15 -5.48 4.61
CA ASN A 25 15.82 -5.20 6.01
C ASN A 25 14.70 -6.11 6.56
N GLY A 26 14.40 -7.23 5.89
CA GLY A 26 13.48 -8.26 6.40
C GLY A 26 12.00 -7.98 6.14
N PHE A 27 11.66 -7.01 5.29
CA PHE A 27 10.27 -6.74 4.92
C PHE A 27 9.82 -7.53 3.70
N ASP A 28 8.59 -8.03 3.73
CA ASP A 28 7.85 -8.36 2.52
C ASP A 28 7.38 -7.05 1.87
N VAL A 29 7.71 -6.85 0.58
CA VAL A 29 7.41 -5.60 -0.12
C VAL A 29 6.39 -5.85 -1.22
N ALA A 30 5.35 -5.02 -1.22
CA ALA A 30 4.39 -4.91 -2.31
C ALA A 30 4.43 -3.50 -2.87
N TYR A 31 4.59 -3.41 -4.19
CA TYR A 31 4.59 -2.17 -4.93
C TYR A 31 3.32 -2.08 -5.78
N ILE A 32 2.55 -1.01 -5.61
CA ILE A 32 1.27 -0.85 -6.34
C ILE A 32 1.55 -0.13 -7.66
N ASN A 33 1.11 -0.70 -8.77
CA ASN A 33 0.97 0.04 -10.03
C ASN A 33 -0.34 0.81 -10.00
N PHE A 34 -0.27 2.13 -10.15
CA PHE A 34 -1.49 2.93 -10.34
C PHE A 34 -2.17 2.61 -11.67
N ARG A 35 -3.46 2.96 -11.76
CA ARG A 35 -4.25 2.83 -13.00
C ARG A 35 -3.50 3.41 -14.20
N GLY A 36 -3.38 2.61 -15.27
CA GLY A 36 -2.67 2.97 -16.49
C GLY A 36 -1.14 2.79 -16.43
N LYS A 37 -0.58 2.34 -15.30
CA LYS A 37 0.88 2.14 -15.12
C LYS A 37 1.29 0.68 -14.97
N SER A 38 0.35 -0.26 -15.16
CA SER A 38 0.61 -1.70 -15.13
C SER A 38 1.13 -2.30 -16.45
N GLY A 39 1.19 -1.52 -17.53
CA GLY A 39 1.54 -2.00 -18.87
C GLY A 39 0.38 -2.65 -19.64
N VAL A 40 -0.82 -2.72 -19.04
CA VAL A 40 -2.05 -3.16 -19.72
C VAL A 40 -3.13 -2.07 -19.64
N PRO A 41 -4.05 -1.98 -20.62
CA PRO A 41 -5.14 -1.02 -20.58
C PRO A 41 -6.04 -1.17 -19.35
N ASN A 42 -6.55 -0.06 -18.84
CA ASN A 42 -7.50 -0.09 -17.73
C ASN A 42 -8.82 -0.74 -18.16
N ARG A 43 -9.41 -1.51 -17.25
CA ARG A 43 -10.75 -2.12 -17.43
C ARG A 43 -11.88 -1.11 -17.27
N THR A 44 -11.60 0.04 -16.65
CA THR A 44 -12.54 1.13 -16.44
C THR A 44 -11.91 2.45 -16.90
N PRO A 45 -12.70 3.49 -17.21
CA PRO A 45 -12.18 4.79 -17.65
C PRO A 45 -11.37 5.57 -16.61
N GLY A 46 -11.23 5.07 -15.38
CA GLY A 46 -10.58 5.80 -14.29
C GLY A 46 -9.06 5.88 -14.45
N GLY A 47 -8.50 7.08 -14.27
CA GLY A 47 -7.06 7.33 -14.11
C GLY A 47 -6.65 7.50 -12.64
N TYR A 48 -5.39 7.86 -12.41
CA TYR A 48 -4.88 8.31 -11.12
C TYR A 48 -4.47 9.79 -11.23
N HIS A 49 -4.59 10.54 -10.13
CA HIS A 49 -4.20 11.94 -10.05
C HIS A 49 -3.70 12.27 -8.64
N LEU A 50 -3.33 13.53 -8.39
CA LEU A 50 -2.68 14.04 -7.16
C LEU A 50 -3.39 13.73 -5.82
N GLY A 51 -4.64 13.25 -5.85
CA GLY A 51 -5.43 12.96 -4.65
C GLY A 51 -6.18 11.64 -4.72
N PHE A 52 -5.84 10.75 -5.66
CA PHE A 52 -6.54 9.49 -5.84
C PHE A 52 -6.01 8.41 -4.88
N THR A 53 -6.81 8.07 -3.87
CA THR A 53 -6.43 7.15 -2.77
C THR A 53 -7.03 5.75 -2.92
N ASP A 54 -7.98 5.57 -3.83
CA ASP A 54 -8.77 4.35 -3.97
C ASP A 54 -7.92 3.11 -4.22
N ASP A 55 -6.87 3.20 -5.04
CA ASP A 55 -6.03 2.04 -5.37
C ASP A 55 -5.29 1.52 -4.12
N LEU A 56 -4.79 2.42 -3.28
CA LEU A 56 -4.16 2.07 -2.00
C LEU A 56 -5.20 1.49 -1.03
N ILE A 57 -6.35 2.13 -0.88
CA ILE A 57 -7.42 1.67 0.04
C ILE A 57 -7.95 0.31 -0.42
N HIS A 58 -8.09 0.10 -1.73
CA HIS A 58 -8.48 -1.18 -2.31
C HIS A 58 -7.44 -2.25 -2.00
N TYR A 59 -6.16 -1.96 -2.19
CA TYR A 59 -5.09 -2.91 -1.90
C TYR A 59 -5.05 -3.30 -0.41
N LEU A 60 -5.22 -2.33 0.51
CA LEU A 60 -5.32 -2.61 1.95
C LEU A 60 -6.51 -3.52 2.29
N ARG A 61 -7.64 -3.34 1.59
CA ARG A 61 -8.81 -4.23 1.73
C ARG A 61 -8.50 -5.63 1.25
N VAL A 62 -7.86 -5.79 0.10
CA VAL A 62 -7.43 -7.11 -0.42
C VAL A 62 -6.49 -7.81 0.57
N LEU A 63 -5.53 -7.09 1.16
CA LEU A 63 -4.63 -7.66 2.17
C LEU A 63 -5.38 -8.12 3.42
N LYS A 64 -6.31 -7.31 3.92
CA LYS A 64 -7.17 -7.69 5.06
C LYS A 64 -7.98 -8.95 4.76
N GLU A 65 -8.65 -9.01 3.61
CA GLU A 65 -9.49 -10.14 3.23
C GLU A 65 -8.67 -11.43 3.02
N ARG A 66 -7.43 -11.33 2.51
CA ARG A 66 -6.51 -12.46 2.41
C ARG A 66 -6.09 -12.96 3.79
N ASP A 67 -5.66 -12.06 4.68
CA ASP A 67 -5.27 -12.39 6.05
C ASP A 67 -6.43 -13.04 6.84
N GLU A 68 -7.67 -12.56 6.67
CA GLU A 68 -8.87 -13.14 7.30
C GLU A 68 -9.20 -14.55 6.77
N LYS A 69 -9.03 -14.78 5.47
CA LYS A 69 -9.24 -16.11 4.85
C LYS A 69 -8.18 -17.11 5.30
N GLU A 70 -6.92 -16.71 5.33
CA GLU A 70 -5.80 -17.55 5.76
C GLU A 70 -5.90 -17.93 7.24
N ARG A 71 -6.50 -17.07 8.06
CA ARG A 71 -6.75 -17.32 9.49
C ARG A 71 -7.96 -18.21 9.81
N GLY A 72 -8.81 -18.53 8.84
CA GLY A 72 -9.98 -19.38 9.08
C GLY A 72 -11.14 -18.71 9.81
N GLY A 73 -11.25 -17.37 9.82
CA GLY A 73 -12.45 -16.64 10.27
C GLY A 73 -12.68 -16.55 11.79
N GLY A 74 -11.79 -17.08 12.62
CA GLY A 74 -11.80 -16.88 14.07
C GLY A 74 -10.73 -15.88 14.50
N ASP A 75 -11.07 -15.00 15.46
CA ASP A 75 -10.06 -14.39 16.32
C ASP A 75 -9.36 -15.55 17.02
N GLY A 76 -8.16 -15.92 16.55
CA GLY A 76 -7.49 -17.16 16.94
C GLY A 76 -7.59 -17.39 18.45
N GLU A 77 -8.18 -18.53 18.82
CA GLU A 77 -8.52 -18.94 20.19
C GLU A 77 -7.28 -19.02 21.11
N ASP A 78 -6.07 -18.97 20.53
CA ASP A 78 -4.76 -18.98 21.19
C ASP A 78 -4.09 -17.58 21.30
N GLY A 79 -4.64 -16.52 20.70
CA GLY A 79 -4.06 -15.17 20.76
C GLY A 79 -2.68 -15.00 20.08
N THR A 80 -2.12 -16.06 19.49
CA THR A 80 -0.76 -16.09 18.91
C THR A 80 -0.71 -15.62 17.45
N THR A 81 -1.80 -15.80 16.68
CA THR A 81 -1.86 -15.37 15.27
C THR A 81 -2.28 -13.90 15.17
N ARG A 82 -1.32 -12.97 15.21
CA ARG A 82 -1.55 -11.53 14.98
C ARG A 82 -1.47 -11.12 13.51
N ARG A 83 -2.35 -10.22 13.03
CA ARG A 83 -2.28 -9.68 11.65
C ARG A 83 -0.89 -9.11 11.36
N ARG A 84 -0.38 -9.39 10.17
CA ARG A 84 0.91 -8.85 9.72
C ARG A 84 0.84 -7.31 9.74
N PRO A 85 1.78 -6.63 10.41
CA PRO A 85 1.80 -5.18 10.45
C PRO A 85 2.04 -4.61 9.05
N ILE A 86 1.28 -3.58 8.67
CA ILE A 86 1.45 -2.90 7.39
C ILE A 86 2.18 -1.58 7.63
N TYR A 87 3.25 -1.36 6.88
CA TYR A 87 3.93 -0.06 6.79
C TYR A 87 3.75 0.50 5.38
N LEU A 88 3.50 1.81 5.29
CA LEU A 88 3.31 2.51 4.03
C LEU A 88 4.53 3.37 3.71
N THR A 89 4.89 3.43 2.43
CA THR A 89 5.90 4.36 1.95
C THR A 89 5.58 4.82 0.53
N GLY A 90 6.13 5.96 0.14
CA GLY A 90 6.01 6.50 -1.20
C GLY A 90 6.99 7.63 -1.42
N TYR A 91 7.15 8.02 -2.68
CA TYR A 91 7.92 9.19 -3.08
C TYR A 91 7.09 10.09 -4.00
N SER A 92 7.31 11.40 -3.96
CA SER A 92 6.60 12.38 -4.79
C SER A 92 5.07 12.21 -4.70
N LEU A 93 4.38 12.00 -5.81
CA LEU A 93 2.95 11.70 -5.84
C LEU A 93 2.54 10.54 -4.91
N GLY A 94 3.35 9.48 -4.83
CA GLY A 94 3.05 8.34 -3.96
C GLY A 94 2.94 8.75 -2.50
N SER A 95 3.74 9.73 -2.07
CA SER A 95 3.70 10.31 -0.73
C SER A 95 2.39 11.06 -0.45
N ASN A 96 1.93 11.87 -1.42
CA ASN A 96 0.64 12.55 -1.32
C ASN A 96 -0.52 11.56 -1.18
N VAL A 97 -0.49 10.47 -1.95
CA VAL A 97 -1.49 9.41 -1.86
C VAL A 97 -1.46 8.75 -0.47
N VAL A 98 -0.29 8.43 0.07
CA VAL A 98 -0.15 7.86 1.43
C VAL A 98 -0.71 8.80 2.49
N LEU A 99 -0.29 10.06 2.50
CA LEU A 99 -0.71 11.04 3.51
C LEU A 99 -2.22 11.30 3.45
N LYS A 100 -2.75 11.52 2.25
CA LYS A 100 -4.19 11.75 2.05
C LYS A 100 -5.00 10.52 2.48
N ALA A 101 -4.58 9.31 2.09
CA ALA A 101 -5.28 8.08 2.46
C ALA A 101 -5.29 7.89 3.98
N LEU A 102 -4.18 8.16 4.67
CA LEU A 102 -4.13 8.11 6.13
C LEU A 102 -5.08 9.13 6.77
N GLY A 103 -5.14 10.35 6.24
CA GLY A 103 -6.09 11.37 6.68
C GLY A 103 -7.55 10.95 6.50
N GLU A 104 -7.90 10.37 5.36
CA GLU A 104 -9.26 9.89 5.06
C GLU A 104 -9.66 8.67 5.90
N LEU A 105 -8.70 7.80 6.19
CA LEU A 105 -8.94 6.59 6.98
C LEU A 105 -9.03 6.91 8.47
N GLY A 106 -8.24 7.87 8.96
CA GLY A 106 -8.10 8.16 10.39
C GLY A 106 -7.69 6.90 11.16
N GLU A 107 -8.32 6.68 12.32
CA GLU A 107 -8.06 5.50 13.16
C GLU A 107 -8.32 4.16 12.45
N ARG A 108 -9.16 4.15 11.40
CA ARG A 108 -9.43 2.93 10.63
C ARG A 108 -8.17 2.40 9.93
N ALA A 109 -7.19 3.25 9.63
CA ALA A 109 -5.91 2.80 9.09
C ALA A 109 -5.27 1.76 10.05
N HIS A 110 -5.27 2.08 11.35
CA HIS A 110 -4.77 1.21 12.39
C HIS A 110 -5.73 0.06 12.71
N LEU A 111 -6.97 0.38 13.09
CA LEU A 111 -7.93 -0.58 13.65
C LEU A 111 -8.44 -1.58 12.61
N ARG A 112 -8.67 -1.13 11.38
CA ARG A 112 -9.25 -1.99 10.32
C ARG A 112 -8.17 -2.65 9.47
N TYR A 113 -7.12 -1.91 9.11
CA TYR A 113 -6.11 -2.38 8.15
C TYR A 113 -4.76 -2.71 8.78
N ASN A 114 -4.59 -2.55 10.10
CA ASN A 114 -3.34 -2.82 10.81
C ASN A 114 -2.13 -2.05 10.24
N VAL A 115 -2.37 -0.84 9.73
CA VAL A 115 -1.30 0.09 9.36
C VAL A 115 -0.65 0.59 10.64
N ARG A 116 0.67 0.38 10.77
CA ARG A 116 1.46 0.70 11.98
C ARG A 116 2.34 1.93 11.84
N GLY A 117 2.54 2.40 10.62
CA GLY A 117 3.30 3.61 10.38
C GLY A 117 3.45 3.88 8.89
N ALA A 118 3.91 5.07 8.58
CA ALA A 118 4.28 5.47 7.24
C ALA A 118 5.56 6.31 7.26
N SER A 119 6.38 6.15 6.23
CA SER A 119 7.53 7.01 5.96
C SER A 119 7.46 7.45 4.51
N VAL A 120 7.39 8.76 4.28
CA VAL A 120 7.17 9.35 2.95
C VAL A 120 8.28 10.34 2.62
N SER A 121 8.63 10.44 1.34
CA SER A 121 9.70 11.31 0.85
C SER A 121 9.20 12.24 -0.25
N ASP A 122 9.79 13.44 -0.33
CA ASP A 122 9.55 14.41 -1.41
C ASP A 122 8.07 14.76 -1.61
N VAL A 123 7.37 15.07 -0.51
CA VAL A 123 5.97 15.52 -0.52
C VAL A 123 5.91 16.93 -1.12
N PRO A 124 5.26 17.16 -2.28
CA PRO A 124 5.03 18.50 -2.83
C PRO A 124 3.95 19.28 -2.09
#